data_AF-A0A2K4KUM1-F1
#
_entry.id   AF-A0A2K4KUM1-F1
#
_cell.length_a   1.000
_cell.length_b   1.000
_cell.length_c   1.000
_cell.angle_alpha   90.00
_cell.angle_beta   90.00
_cell.angle_gamma   90.00
#
_symmetry.space_group_name_H-M   'P 1'
#
loop_
_entity.id
_entity.type
_entity.pdbx_description
1 polymer ?
#
loop_
_entity_poly.entity_id
_entity_poly.type
_entity_poly.pdbx_seq_one_letter_code
_entity_poly.pdbx_strand_id
1 'polypeptide(L)'
;MSDTTVEVSISLTEQQSKDLQRFYETTEDGQGYDVPADRMKSLARVGLVRSLGFSRFEFTDVGDSLVEQLRAGIGSSDKKR
;
A
#
# COMPACT_ATOMS: atom_id res chain seq x y z
N MET A 1 25.19 -3.05 -14.25
CA MET A 1 24.94 -3.24 -12.80
C MET A 1 24.36 -4.63 -12.66
N SER A 2 24.85 -5.44 -11.71
CA SER A 2 24.31 -6.79 -11.47
C SER A 2 23.06 -6.66 -10.60
N ASP A 3 21.91 -7.05 -11.12
CA ASP A 3 20.67 -7.06 -10.35
C ASP A 3 20.64 -8.30 -9.45
N THR A 4 20.35 -8.08 -8.17
CA THR A 4 20.19 -9.13 -7.17
C THR A 4 18.74 -9.12 -6.72
N THR A 5 18.00 -10.20 -7.01
CA THR A 5 16.62 -10.37 -6.55
C THR A 5 16.61 -10.90 -5.13
N VAL A 6 15.83 -10.26 -4.26
CA VAL A 6 15.57 -10.71 -2.89
C VAL A 6 14.06 -10.85 -2.72
N GLU A 7 13.62 -12.02 -2.27
CA GLU A 7 12.22 -12.26 -1.93
C GLU A 7 11.97 -11.93 -0.45
N VAL A 8 10.94 -11.13 -0.19
CA VAL A 8 10.51 -10.76 1.17
C VAL A 8 9.01 -11.01 1.27
N SER A 9 8.60 -11.78 2.29
CA SER A 9 7.19 -11.96 2.61
C SER A 9 6.75 -10.93 3.65
N ILE A 10 5.66 -10.22 3.34
CA ILE A 10 5.00 -9.30 4.26
C ILE A 10 3.55 -9.72 4.46
N SER A 11 3.05 -9.58 5.68
CA SER A 11 1.64 -9.73 5.98
C SER A 11 1.04 -8.35 6.24
N LEU A 12 -0.14 -8.12 5.66
CA LEU A 12 -0.93 -6.94 5.94
C LEU A 12 -2.12 -7.32 6.81
N THR A 13 -2.45 -6.43 7.73
CA THR A 13 -3.77 -6.48 8.35
C THR A 13 -4.84 -6.17 7.30
N GLU A 14 -6.05 -6.67 7.49
CA GLU A 14 -7.18 -6.32 6.60
C GLU A 14 -7.38 -4.80 6.50
N GLN A 15 -7.15 -4.08 7.60
CA GLN A 15 -7.27 -2.63 7.63
C GLN A 15 -6.21 -1.96 6.75
N GLN A 16 -4.94 -2.39 6.82
CA GLN A 16 -3.88 -1.86 5.97
C GLN A 16 -4.15 -2.13 4.48
N SER A 17 -4.67 -3.32 4.14
CA SER A 17 -5.05 -3.61 2.75
C SER A 17 -6.16 -2.68 2.25
N LYS A 18 -7.19 -2.43 3.08
CA LYS A 18 -8.28 -1.49 2.76
C LYS A 18 -7.78 -0.05 2.65
N ASP A 19 -6.94 0.39 3.58
CA ASP A 19 -6.40 1.75 3.59
C ASP A 19 -5.49 1.99 2.38
N LEU A 20 -4.68 1.01 1.99
CA LEU A 20 -3.82 1.10 0.79
C LEU A 20 -4.64 1.27 -0.49
N GLN A 21 -5.72 0.49 -0.63
CA GLN A 21 -6.63 0.59 -1.77
C GLN A 21 -7.35 1.95 -1.80
N ARG A 22 -7.82 2.45 -0.65
CA ARG A 22 -8.45 3.78 -0.56
C ARG A 22 -7.47 4.92 -0.88
N PHE A 23 -6.23 4.79 -0.43
CA PHE A 23 -5.19 5.74 -0.78
C PHE A 23 -4.95 5.78 -2.30
N TYR A 24 -4.94 4.62 -2.97
CA TYR A 24 -4.82 4.55 -4.43
C TYR A 24 -5.97 5.24 -5.16
N GLU A 25 -7.21 4.90 -4.82
CA GLU A 25 -8.42 5.47 -5.47
C GLU A 25 -8.43 7.01 -5.39
N THR A 26 -8.05 7.56 -4.25
CA THR A 26 -8.06 9.01 -4.03
C THR A 26 -6.94 9.74 -4.76
N THR A 27 -5.81 9.07 -5.02
CA THR A 27 -4.75 9.63 -5.88
C THR A 27 -5.13 9.67 -7.35
N GLU A 28 -5.98 8.78 -7.84
CA GLU A 28 -6.49 8.81 -9.22
C GLU A 28 -7.47 9.98 -9.44
N ASP A 29 -8.25 10.34 -8.42
CA ASP A 29 -9.29 11.37 -8.52
C ASP A 29 -8.79 12.80 -8.25
N GLY A 30 -7.50 12.97 -7.92
CA GLY A 30 -6.92 14.28 -7.59
C GLY A 30 -7.50 14.93 -6.32
N GLN A 31 -8.21 14.14 -5.50
CA GLN A 31 -8.76 14.56 -4.22
C GLN A 31 -7.74 14.34 -3.10
N GLY A 32 -7.90 15.05 -1.98
CA GLY A 32 -7.21 14.68 -0.75
C GLY A 32 -7.65 13.28 -0.32
N TYR A 33 -6.71 12.41 0.03
CA TYR A 33 -7.04 11.05 0.43
C TYR A 33 -7.82 11.01 1.73
N ASP A 34 -8.96 10.29 1.71
CA ASP A 34 -9.84 10.06 2.85
C ASP A 34 -9.36 8.88 3.71
N VAL A 35 -8.06 8.89 4.04
CA VAL A 35 -7.45 7.92 4.94
C VAL A 35 -6.96 8.66 6.18
N PRO A 36 -7.44 8.30 7.40
CA PRO A 36 -7.01 8.94 8.63
C PRO A 36 -5.48 8.96 8.80
N ALA A 37 -4.95 10.06 9.34
CA ALA A 37 -3.50 10.28 9.44
C ALA A 37 -2.74 9.15 10.15
N ASP A 38 -3.33 8.55 11.19
CA ASP A 38 -2.67 7.44 11.91
C ASP A 38 -2.64 6.14 11.10
N ARG A 39 -3.60 5.95 10.18
CA ARG A 39 -3.60 4.84 9.23
C ARG A 39 -2.58 5.05 8.11
N MET A 40 -2.43 6.28 7.62
CA MET A 40 -1.33 6.64 6.70
C MET A 40 0.04 6.42 7.34
N LYS A 41 0.21 6.78 8.62
CA LYS A 41 1.43 6.45 9.38
C LYS A 41 1.64 4.93 9.51
N SER A 42 0.57 4.15 9.69
CA SER A 42 0.65 2.70 9.73
C SER A 42 1.18 2.12 8.41
N LEU A 43 0.66 2.59 7.27
CA LEU A 43 1.17 2.22 5.94
C LEU A 43 2.64 2.63 5.74
N ALA A 44 3.02 3.82 6.24
CA ALA A 44 4.38 4.30 6.14
C ALA A 44 5.37 3.44 6.95
N ARG A 45 4.96 2.96 8.13
CA ARG A 45 5.79 2.10 8.98
C ARG A 45 6.11 0.75 8.35
N VAL A 46 5.21 0.21 7.52
CA VAL A 46 5.44 -1.04 6.78
C VAL A 46 6.05 -0.80 5.39
N GLY A 47 6.42 0.45 5.07
CA GLY A 47 7.15 0.79 3.85
C GLY A 47 6.31 0.85 2.57
N LEU A 48 4.97 0.89 2.67
CA LEU A 48 4.08 0.96 1.51
C LEU A 48 3.89 2.38 0.98
N VAL A 49 4.01 3.37 1.86
CA VAL A 49 3.96 4.79 1.49
C VAL A 49 5.08 5.53 2.20
N ARG A 50 5.44 6.71 1.71
CA ARG A 50 6.36 7.61 2.41
C ARG A 50 5.73 8.97 2.64
N SER A 51 6.10 9.61 3.74
CA SER A 51 5.65 10.98 4.07
C SER A 51 6.46 12.00 3.32
N LEU A 52 5.77 12.99 2.74
CA LEU A 52 6.34 14.19 2.11
C LEU A 52 6.23 15.42 3.03
N GLY A 53 5.83 15.22 4.28
CA GLY A 53 5.53 16.30 5.23
C GLY A 53 4.18 16.98 4.96
N PHE A 54 3.71 17.79 5.90
CA PHE A 54 2.42 18.50 5.80
C PHE A 54 1.22 17.58 5.52
N SER A 55 1.20 16.40 6.16
CA SER A 55 0.20 15.34 5.94
C SER A 55 0.15 14.80 4.51
N ARG A 56 1.18 15.06 3.70
CA ARG A 56 1.35 14.54 2.34
C ARG A 56 2.03 13.19 2.33
N PHE A 57 1.57 12.27 1.49
CA PHE A 57 2.12 10.94 1.31
C PHE A 57 2.15 10.57 -0.18
N GLU A 58 3.04 9.65 -0.54
CA GLU A 58 3.06 9.00 -1.85
C GLU A 58 3.44 7.52 -1.72
N PHE A 59 3.12 6.73 -2.74
CA PHE A 59 3.51 5.32 -2.79
C PHE A 59 5.03 5.16 -2.83
N THR A 60 5.51 4.09 -2.20
CA THR A 60 6.82 3.52 -2.53
C THR A 60 6.66 2.56 -3.71
N ASP A 61 7.75 2.18 -4.37
CA ASP A 61 7.71 1.19 -5.45
C ASP A 61 7.07 -0.14 -4.99
N VAL A 62 7.29 -0.52 -3.73
CA VAL A 62 6.68 -1.71 -3.12
C VAL A 62 5.18 -1.52 -2.91
N GLY A 63 4.76 -0.35 -2.43
CA GLY A 63 3.35 -0.03 -2.23
C GLY A 63 2.56 0.00 -3.53
N ASP A 64 3.16 0.57 -4.58
CA ASP A 64 2.57 0.66 -5.92
C ASP A 64 2.39 -0.73 -6.53
N SER A 65 3.45 -1.54 -6.53
CA SER A 65 3.38 -2.92 -7.02
C SER A 65 2.36 -3.78 -6.25
N LEU A 66 2.24 -3.58 -4.94
CA LEU A 66 1.33 -4.35 -4.11
C LEU A 66 -0.13 -3.95 -4.35
N VAL A 67 -0.43 -2.66 -4.47
CA VAL A 67 -1.83 -2.22 -4.68
C VAL A 67 -2.35 -2.66 -6.04
N GLU A 68 -1.50 -2.66 -7.07
CA GLU A 68 -1.83 -3.24 -8.39
C GLU A 68 -2.18 -4.73 -8.27
N GLN A 69 -1.38 -5.52 -7.54
CA GLN A 69 -1.63 -6.95 -7.32
C GLN A 69 -2.94 -7.21 -6.56
N LEU A 70 -3.22 -6.41 -5.52
CA LEU A 70 -4.48 -6.49 -4.77
C LEU A 70 -5.69 -6.20 -5.66
N ARG A 71 -5.61 -5.20 -6.55
CA ARG A 71 -6.69 -4.87 -7.50
C ARG A 71 -6.83 -5.91 -8.62
N ALA A 72 -5.74 -6.52 -9.05
CA ALA A 72 -5.76 -7.62 -10.01
C ALA A 72 -6.33 -8.93 -9.43
N GLY A 73 -6.62 -8.98 -8.12
CA GLY A 73 -7.09 -10.19 -7.44
C GLY A 73 -6.00 -11.25 -7.25
N ILE A 74 -4.74 -10.89 -7.49
CA ILE A 74 -3.58 -11.76 -7.36
C ILE A 74 -3.17 -11.73 -5.88
N GLY A 75 -3.82 -12.57 -5.06
CA GLY A 75 -3.54 -12.64 -3.62
C GLY A 75 -4.59 -13.32 -2.75
N SER A 76 -5.74 -13.75 -3.30
CA SER A 76 -6.75 -14.49 -2.54
C SER A 76 -6.40 -15.98 -2.39
N SER A 77 -5.26 -16.28 -1.77
CA SER A 77 -4.90 -17.65 -1.35
C SER A 77 -5.11 -17.82 0.15
N ASP A 78 -6.35 -17.71 0.63
CA ASP A 78 -6.79 -18.40 1.85
C ASP A 78 -8.32 -18.55 1.86
N LYS A 79 -8.82 -19.44 1.00
CA LYS A 79 -10.17 -20.02 1.15
C LYS A 79 -10.00 -21.37 1.83
N LYS A 80 -9.71 -21.37 3.13
CA LYS A 80 -9.66 -22.59 3.93
C LYS A 80 -11.09 -23.07 4.21
N ARG A 81 -11.35 -24.29 3.74
CA ARG A 81 -12.57 -25.07 3.88
C ARG A 81 -12.86 -25.42 5.33
#